data_AF-K1U499-F1
#
_entry.id   AF-K1U499-F1
#
_cell.length_a   1.000
_cell.length_b   1.000
_cell.length_c   1.000
_cell.angle_alpha   90.00
_cell.angle_beta   90.00
_cell.angle_gamma   90.00
#
_symmetry.space_group_name_H-M   'P 1'
#
loop_
_entity.id
_entity.type
_entity.pdbx_description
1 polymer ?
#
loop_
_entity_poly.entity_id
_entity_poly.type
_entity_poly.pdbx_seq_one_letter_code
_entity_poly.pdbx_strand_id
1 'polypeptide(L)' 'MKLTKLLSILFCGAFAATGFAQQQYPFNGLEMNLGNLSRLSNAETRSISPENFTGEKGKGGMAVPALPAT' A
#
# COMPACT_ATOMS: atom_id res chain seq x y z
N MET A 1 -22.91 23.73 -38.48
CA MET A 1 -22.99 22.69 -37.43
C MET A 1 -23.47 23.32 -36.14
N LYS A 2 -24.50 22.78 -35.47
CA LYS A 2 -25.03 23.36 -34.21
C LYS A 2 -24.00 23.21 -33.08
N LEU A 3 -23.88 24.22 -32.21
CA LEU A 3 -22.93 24.30 -31.08
C LEU A 3 -22.91 23.02 -30.20
N THR A 4 -24.06 22.37 -30.05
CA THR A 4 -24.21 21.12 -29.30
C THR A 4 -23.42 19.95 -29.89
N LYS A 5 -23.19 19.92 -31.21
CA LYS A 5 -22.34 18.91 -31.88
C LYS A 5 -20.85 19.18 -31.67
N LEU A 6 -20.45 20.45 -31.55
CA LEU A 6 -19.06 20.82 -31.27
C LEU A 6 -18.67 20.45 -29.83
N LEU A 7 -19.57 20.72 -28.87
CA LEU A 7 -19.39 20.41 -27.46
C LEU A 7 -19.28 18.89 -27.21
N SER A 8 -20.09 18.08 -27.91
CA SER A 8 -20.04 16.62 -27.76
C SER A 8 -18.76 16.00 -28.34
N ILE A 9 -18.25 16.52 -29.46
CA ILE A 9 -16.97 16.09 -30.03
C ILE A 9 -15.80 16.45 -29.10
N LEU A 10 -15.81 17.66 -28.53
CA LEU A 10 -14.76 18.11 -27.61
C LEU A 10 -14.73 17.26 -26.33
N PHE A 11 -15.90 16.91 -25.79
CA PHE A 11 -16.03 16.07 -24.60
C PHE A 11 -15.53 14.63 -24.85
N CYS A 12 -15.89 14.01 -25.99
CA CYS A 12 -15.36 12.69 -26.37
C CYS A 12 -13.84 12.71 -26.60
N GLY A 13 -13.31 13.77 -27.22
CA GLY A 13 -11.86 13.92 -27.43
C GLY A 13 -11.07 14.02 -26.12
N ALA A 14 -11.58 14.77 -25.14
CA ALA A 14 -10.95 14.89 -23.82
C ALA A 14 -10.97 13.57 -23.04
N PHE A 15 -12.03 12.76 -23.17
CA PHE A 15 -12.13 11.45 -22.52
C PHE A 15 -11.21 10.39 -23.16
N ALA A 16 -10.98 10.44 -24.47
CA ALA A 16 -10.02 9.57 -25.14
C ALA A 16 -8.57 9.89 -24.74
N ALA A 17 -8.25 11.16 -24.48
CA ALA A 17 -6.91 11.60 -24.11
C ALA A 17 -6.45 11.10 -22.72
N THR A 18 -7.38 10.82 -21.80
CA THR A 18 -7.04 10.24 -20.48
C THR A 18 -6.78 8.73 -20.53
N GLY A 19 -7.17 8.03 -21.61
CA GLY A 19 -6.94 6.60 -21.80
C GLY A 19 -5.49 6.22 -22.16
N PHE A 20 -4.67 7.18 -22.61
CA PHE A 20 -3.27 6.94 -22.97
C PHE A 20 -2.28 7.15 -21.81
N ALA A 21 -2.77 7.47 -20.61
CA ALA A 21 -1.91 7.69 -19.43
C ALA A 21 -1.41 6.37 -18.78
N GLN A 22 -1.89 5.21 -19.23
CA GLN A 22 -1.39 3.92 -18.77
C GLN A 22 -0.11 3.57 -19.54
N GLN A 23 1.05 4.06 -19.07
CA GLN A 23 2.33 3.50 -19.48
C GLN A 23 2.36 2.01 -19.14
N GLN A 24 2.21 1.16 -20.16
CA GLN A 24 2.45 -0.28 -20.06
C GLN A 24 3.98 -0.50 -20.05
N TYR A 25 4.64 -0.23 -18.93
CA TYR A 25 5.96 -0.83 -18.73
C TYR A 25 5.78 -2.35 -18.80
N PRO A 26 6.55 -3.08 -19.62
CA PRO A 26 6.47 -4.54 -19.66
C PRO A 26 6.68 -5.08 -18.25
N PHE A 27 5.72 -5.84 -17.75
CA PHE A 27 5.89 -6.53 -16.49
C PHE A 27 7.03 -7.55 -16.63
N ASN A 28 8.18 -7.26 -16.03
CA ASN A 28 9.39 -8.08 -16.13
C ASN A 28 9.57 -9.03 -14.93
N GLY A 29 8.67 -8.97 -13.92
CA GLY A 29 8.71 -9.80 -12.72
C GLY A 29 9.88 -9.52 -11.76
N LEU A 30 10.71 -8.51 -12.05
CA LEU A 30 11.79 -8.09 -11.15
C LEU A 30 11.23 -7.18 -10.06
N GLU A 31 11.94 -7.10 -8.93
CA GLU A 31 11.58 -6.23 -7.79
C GLU A 31 10.19 -6.49 -7.17
N MET A 32 9.64 -7.70 -7.34
CA MET A 32 8.38 -8.13 -6.70
C MET A 32 8.57 -8.47 -5.20
N ASN A 33 9.16 -7.55 -4.44
CA ASN A 33 9.39 -7.69 -3.01
C ASN A 33 9.17 -6.34 -2.32
N LEU A 34 8.97 -6.36 -1.00
CA LEU A 34 8.77 -5.12 -0.22
C LEU A 34 10.07 -4.34 0.03
N GLY A 35 11.22 -4.88 -0.38
CA GLY A 35 12.53 -4.25 -0.21
C GLY A 35 12.78 -3.08 -1.16
N ASN A 36 11.97 -2.92 -2.20
CA ASN A 36 12.02 -1.76 -3.11
C ASN A 36 11.18 -0.56 -2.63
N LEU A 37 10.55 -0.64 -1.45
CA LEU A 37 9.83 0.48 -0.83
C LEU A 37 10.84 1.47 -0.23
N SER A 38 11.33 2.41 -1.05
CA SER A 38 12.40 3.36 -0.71
C SER A 38 12.01 4.47 0.28
N ARG A 39 10.77 4.51 0.76
CA ARG A 39 10.27 5.58 1.64
C ARG A 39 10.11 5.08 3.07
N LEU A 40 11.20 5.12 3.84
CA LEU A 40 11.15 5.00 5.29
C LEU A 40 10.98 6.39 5.92
N SER A 41 10.09 6.51 6.90
CA SER A 41 9.94 7.71 7.73
C SER A 41 10.60 7.49 9.09
N ASN A 42 10.79 8.55 9.87
CA ASN A 42 11.19 8.46 11.27
C ASN A 42 10.02 7.97 12.15
N ALA A 43 9.43 6.83 11.79
CA ALA A 43 8.33 6.20 12.49
C ALA A 43 8.86 5.21 13.53
N GLU A 44 8.21 5.18 14.69
CA GLU A 44 8.50 4.18 15.71
C GLU A 44 7.65 2.93 15.48
N THR A 45 8.29 1.76 15.40
CA THR A 45 7.59 0.47 15.33
C THR A 45 7.46 -0.13 16.73
N ARG A 46 6.23 -0.54 17.10
CA ARG A 46 5.91 -1.23 18.36
C ARG A 46 5.12 -2.48 18.03
N SER A 47 5.41 -3.60 18.70
CA SER A 47 4.70 -4.87 18.52
C SER A 47 3.90 -5.17 19.79
N ILE A 48 2.57 -5.16 19.68
CA ILE A 48 1.65 -5.44 20.78
C ILE A 48 1.30 -6.93 20.75
N SER A 49 1.40 -7.60 21.88
CA SER A 49 1.18 -9.05 21.99
C SER A 49 0.52 -9.39 23.34
N PRO A 50 -0.05 -10.60 23.53
CA PRO A 50 -0.69 -11.00 24.79
C PRO A 50 0.20 -10.87 26.03
N GLU A 51 1.52 -10.97 25.87
CA GLU A 51 2.52 -10.79 26.92
C GLU A 51 3.05 -9.35 27.04
N ASN A 52 2.72 -8.46 26.10
CA ASN A 52 3.26 -7.11 26.00
C ASN A 52 2.23 -6.13 25.41
N PHE A 53 1.24 -5.76 26.22
CA PHE A 53 0.17 -4.83 25.83
C PHE A 53 0.66 -3.40 25.53
N THR A 54 1.82 -3.00 26.05
CA THR A 54 2.42 -1.67 25.80
C THR A 54 3.37 -1.68 24.61
N GLY A 55 3.77 -2.85 24.12
CA GLY A 55 4.66 -3.01 22.99
C GLY A 55 6.08 -2.51 23.24
N GLU A 56 6.50 -2.45 24.50
CA GLU A 56 7.84 -2.01 24.91
C GLU A 56 8.94 -2.87 24.26
N LYS A 57 10.09 -2.24 23.99
CA LYS A 57 11.24 -2.90 23.37
C LYS A 57 11.75 -4.03 24.27
N GLY A 58 12.06 -5.19 23.67
CA GLY A 58 12.65 -6.32 24.37
C GLY A 58 11.70 -7.09 25.30
N LYS A 59 10.38 -6.85 25.22
CA LYS A 59 9.36 -7.52 26.03
C LYS A 59 8.56 -8.60 25.28
N GLY A 60 8.97 -8.97 24.06
CA GLY A 60 8.36 -10.08 23.33
C GLY A 60 8.76 -11.44 23.93
N GLY A 61 7.86 -12.43 23.90
CA GLY A 61 8.16 -13.78 24.39
C GLY A 61 8.28 -13.90 25.90
N MET A 62 7.83 -12.89 26.66
CA MET A 62 7.81 -12.89 28.12
C MET A 62 6.61 -13.66 28.71
N ALA A 63 5.80 -14.31 27.86
CA ALA A 63 4.69 -15.14 28.29
C ALA A 63 5.23 -16.28 29.17
N VAL A 64 4.73 -16.39 30.40
CA VAL A 64 4.94 -17.59 31.21
C VAL A 64 3.79 -18.55 30.89
N PRO A 65 4.02 -19.62 30.12
CA PRO A 65 2.98 -20.62 29.90
C PRO A 65 2.60 -21.22 31.25
N ALA A 66 1.30 -21.41 31.47
CA ALA A 66 0.86 -22.16 32.64
C ALA A 66 1.48 -23.56 32.55
N LEU A 67 2.34 -23.91 33.51
CA LEU A 67 2.71 -25.30 33.71
C LEU A 67 1.43 -26.07 34.02
N PRO A 68 1.26 -27.31 33.51
CA PRO A 68 0.11 -28.13 33.87
C PRO A 68 0.05 -28.16 35.39
N ALA A 69 -1.09 -27.76 35.96
CA ALA A 69 -1.29 -27.71 37.40
C ALA A 69 -1.07 -29.11 37.99
N THR A 70 0.12 -29.34 38.53
CA THR A 70 0.45 -30.41 39.48
C THR A 70 0.30 -29.91 40.89
#